data_AF-A0A1I4Y900-F1
#
_entry.id   AF-A0A1I4Y900-F1
#
_cell.length_a   1.000
_cell.length_b   1.000
_cell.length_c   1.000
_cell.angle_alpha   90.00
_cell.angle_beta   90.00
_cell.angle_gamma   90.00
#
_symmetry.space_group_name_H-M   'P 1'
#
loop_
_entity.id
_entity.type
_entity.pdbx_description
1 polymer ?
#
loop_
_entity_poly.entity_id
_entity_poly.type
_entity_poly.pdbx_seq_one_letter_code
_entity_poly.pdbx_strand_id
1 'polypeptide(L)'
;MNPTEIKSFTSLFKGRNDVFALHWEKGTKSGYMPAYQFDPYRYKVHKMKGGTLSNFPEKTYQHLTEEQIKRHLQGTDLIGLYPLLTDNTSWFIAADFDEENWTDDSRKFLALCQQKGIPAYLERSRSGNGAHVWVFFEQPYPAMKSRKILLSLLTDARIISTFDKNSSFDRLFPNQDTLSGKGLGNLIALPFHKPAMDNGNSCFLAPETMEAYPDQWQFLTTIQKAQGSTLDNLYEKLGYTALSITINPNQGLTIILNNVITIARNGLPVILINYLREELKFC
;
A
#
# COMPACT_ATOMS: atom_id res chain seq x y z
N MET A 1 -11.01 10.11 23.11
CA MET A 1 -9.90 9.30 22.56
C MET A 1 -8.74 9.41 23.52
N ASN A 2 -8.29 8.28 24.03
CA ASN A 2 -7.21 8.17 24.99
C ASN A 2 -5.87 8.42 24.26
N PRO A 3 -4.92 9.20 24.82
CA PRO A 3 -3.59 9.38 24.23
C PRO A 3 -2.87 8.05 23.90
N THR A 4 -3.14 6.99 24.66
CA THR A 4 -2.59 5.65 24.45
C THR A 4 -3.10 5.02 23.16
N GLU A 5 -4.38 5.21 22.81
CA GLU A 5 -4.98 4.68 21.57
C GLU A 5 -4.33 5.29 20.33
N ILE A 6 -4.15 6.62 20.34
CA ILE A 6 -3.50 7.36 19.24
C ILE A 6 -2.06 6.88 19.07
N LYS A 7 -1.34 6.69 20.19
CA LYS A 7 0.04 6.19 20.15
C LYS A 7 0.11 4.78 19.57
N SER A 8 -0.77 3.86 19.99
CA SER A 8 -0.84 2.51 19.43
C SER A 8 -1.11 2.55 17.93
N PHE A 9 -2.10 3.33 17.49
CA PHE A 9 -2.46 3.49 16.08
C PHE A 9 -1.30 4.05 15.24
N THR A 10 -0.73 5.18 15.66
CA THR A 10 0.38 5.85 14.94
C THR A 10 1.69 5.08 15.00
N SER A 11 1.83 4.10 15.90
CA SER A 11 2.99 3.19 15.92
C SER A 11 2.96 2.13 14.82
N LEU A 12 1.77 1.85 14.26
CA LEU A 12 1.52 0.82 13.24
C LEU A 12 1.32 1.46 11.86
N PHE A 13 0.40 2.41 11.75
CA PHE A 13 0.02 3.03 10.47
C PHE A 13 0.93 4.21 10.14
N LYS A 14 2.19 3.90 9.82
CA LYS A 14 3.24 4.88 9.53
C LYS A 14 3.51 4.96 8.04
N GLY A 15 3.55 6.18 7.51
CA GLY A 15 3.89 6.47 6.13
C GLY A 15 4.57 7.83 6.06
N ARG A 16 4.31 8.57 4.98
CA ARG A 16 4.75 9.96 4.85
C ARG A 16 4.08 10.86 5.89
N ASN A 17 4.89 11.67 6.56
CA ASN A 17 4.41 12.68 7.52
C ASN A 17 4.32 14.08 6.91
N ASP A 18 4.98 14.30 5.77
CA ASP A 18 4.97 15.58 5.05
C ASP A 18 3.69 15.80 4.23
N VAL A 19 2.88 14.75 4.05
CA VAL A 19 1.65 14.77 3.27
C VAL A 19 0.73 13.60 3.63
N PHE A 20 -0.58 13.85 3.60
CA PHE A 20 -1.62 12.82 3.63
C PHE A 20 -2.70 13.14 2.60
N ALA A 21 -3.64 12.22 2.40
CA ALA A 21 -4.77 12.42 1.50
C ALA A 21 -6.08 12.58 2.27
N LEU A 22 -6.98 13.42 1.76
CA LEU A 22 -8.34 13.55 2.23
C LEU A 22 -9.30 12.94 1.21
N HIS A 23 -10.23 12.12 1.70
CA HIS A 23 -11.37 11.69 0.93
C HIS A 23 -12.30 12.87 0.66
N TRP A 24 -12.85 12.93 -0.55
CA TRP A 24 -13.87 13.88 -0.94
C TRP A 24 -15.00 13.15 -1.66
N GLU A 25 -16.19 13.72 -1.56
CA GLU A 25 -17.37 13.22 -2.26
C GLU A 25 -18.12 14.41 -2.86
N LYS A 26 -18.57 14.26 -4.11
CA LYS A 26 -19.34 15.26 -4.84
C LYS A 26 -20.35 14.56 -5.74
N GLY A 27 -21.57 14.42 -5.23
CA GLY A 27 -22.62 13.65 -5.92
C GLY A 27 -22.20 12.18 -6.02
N THR A 28 -22.22 11.63 -7.23
CA THR A 28 -21.83 10.22 -7.49
C THR A 28 -20.33 10.00 -7.59
N LYS A 29 -19.51 11.06 -7.57
CA LYS A 29 -18.06 10.96 -7.66
C LYS A 29 -17.44 11.09 -6.28
N SER A 30 -16.49 10.22 -5.98
CA SER A 30 -15.66 10.28 -4.80
C SER A 30 -14.22 9.97 -5.14
N GLY A 31 -13.32 10.25 -4.21
CA GLY A 31 -11.91 9.91 -4.35
C GLY A 31 -11.07 10.52 -3.25
N TYR A 32 -9.76 10.41 -3.41
CA TYR A 32 -8.80 11.02 -2.51
C TYR A 32 -8.01 12.11 -3.23
N MET A 33 -7.60 13.13 -2.48
CA MET A 33 -6.64 14.13 -2.96
C MET A 33 -5.64 14.46 -1.86
N PRO A 34 -4.39 14.86 -2.19
CA PRO A 34 -3.46 15.34 -1.19
C PRO A 34 -4.07 16.51 -0.40
N ALA A 35 -3.87 16.51 0.90
CA ALA A 35 -4.23 17.63 1.75
C ALA A 35 -3.26 18.79 1.53
N TYR A 36 -3.80 20.00 1.41
CA TYR A 36 -3.02 21.20 1.14
C TYR A 36 -3.26 22.26 2.21
N GLN A 37 -2.20 22.97 2.55
CA GLN A 37 -2.24 24.21 3.31
C GLN A 37 -2.06 25.39 2.35
N PHE A 38 -2.95 26.38 2.47
CA PHE A 38 -2.94 27.59 1.66
C PHE A 38 -3.72 28.72 2.37
N ASP A 39 -3.51 29.97 1.94
CA ASP A 39 -4.30 31.11 2.39
C ASP A 39 -5.71 31.09 1.76
N PRO A 40 -6.80 31.02 2.56
CA PRO A 40 -8.16 30.95 2.03
C PRO A 40 -8.60 32.19 1.25
N TYR A 41 -8.14 33.38 1.64
CA TYR A 41 -8.47 34.63 0.95
C TYR A 41 -7.81 34.68 -0.43
N ARG A 42 -6.52 34.31 -0.52
CA ARG A 42 -5.81 34.25 -1.80
C ARG A 42 -6.40 33.18 -2.72
N TYR A 43 -6.74 32.01 -2.17
CA TYR A 43 -7.40 30.97 -2.94
C TYR A 43 -8.79 31.41 -3.44
N LYS A 44 -9.56 32.15 -2.64
CA LYS A 44 -10.86 32.71 -3.06
C LYS A 44 -10.70 33.66 -4.26
N VAL A 45 -9.70 34.55 -4.22
CA VAL A 45 -9.39 35.46 -5.35
C VAL A 45 -8.97 34.68 -6.59
N HIS A 46 -8.13 33.65 -6.45
CA HIS A 46 -7.73 32.77 -7.56
C HIS A 46 -8.93 32.05 -8.18
N LYS A 47 -9.83 31.51 -7.34
CA LYS A 47 -11.05 30.83 -7.77
C LYS A 47 -12.01 31.77 -8.50
N MET A 48 -12.14 33.02 -8.07
CA MET A 48 -12.94 34.05 -8.78
C MET A 48 -12.41 34.33 -10.19
N LYS A 49 -11.10 34.12 -10.43
CA LYS A 49 -10.47 34.24 -11.76
C LYS A 49 -10.52 32.94 -12.57
N GLY A 50 -11.33 31.96 -12.15
CA GLY A 50 -11.47 30.66 -12.83
C GLY A 50 -10.44 29.60 -12.43
N GLY A 51 -9.59 29.89 -11.42
CA GLY A 51 -8.61 28.95 -10.92
C GLY A 51 -9.21 27.78 -10.11
N THR A 52 -8.42 26.71 -9.93
CA THR A 52 -8.76 25.53 -9.12
C THR A 52 -7.70 25.30 -8.06
N LEU A 53 -7.98 24.46 -7.06
CA LEU A 53 -6.95 24.08 -6.09
C LEU A 53 -5.78 23.35 -6.75
N SER A 54 -6.02 22.62 -7.85
CA SER A 54 -4.97 21.90 -8.59
C SER A 54 -3.91 22.86 -9.15
N ASN A 55 -4.32 24.00 -9.71
CA ASN A 55 -3.43 24.98 -10.33
C ASN A 55 -3.14 26.20 -9.45
N PHE A 56 -3.52 26.18 -8.16
CA PHE A 56 -3.17 27.24 -7.23
C PHE A 56 -1.68 27.13 -6.85
N PRO A 57 -0.84 28.15 -7.13
CA PRO A 57 0.60 28.03 -6.95
C PRO A 57 1.05 28.13 -5.49
N GLU A 58 0.24 28.75 -4.63
CA GLU A 58 0.60 29.05 -3.23
C GLU A 58 0.01 28.05 -2.25
N LYS A 59 0.05 26.77 -2.63
CA LYS A 59 -0.32 25.65 -1.79
C LYS A 59 0.92 24.82 -1.46
N THR A 60 0.96 24.29 -0.25
CA THR A 60 1.95 23.32 0.20
C THR A 60 1.24 22.10 0.74
N TYR A 61 1.92 20.95 0.80
CA TYR A 61 1.31 19.77 1.42
C TYR A 61 1.11 20.01 2.92
N GLN A 62 -0.06 19.60 3.40
CA GLN A 62 -0.32 19.62 4.83
C GLN A 62 0.30 18.38 5.48
N HIS A 63 1.02 18.59 6.58
CA HIS A 63 1.64 17.50 7.33
C HIS A 63 0.59 16.64 8.03
N LEU A 64 0.86 15.34 8.13
CA LEU A 64 0.05 14.41 8.91
C LEU A 64 0.45 14.51 10.38
N THR A 65 -0.41 15.12 11.18
CA THR A 65 -0.20 15.32 12.63
C THR A 65 -1.16 14.45 13.44
N GLU A 66 -0.91 14.34 14.76
CA GLU A 66 -1.86 13.67 15.67
C GLU A 66 -3.26 14.28 15.61
N GLU A 67 -3.39 15.57 15.32
CA GLU A 67 -4.70 16.22 15.19
C GLU A 67 -5.47 15.69 13.97
N GLN A 68 -4.79 15.49 12.84
CA GLN A 68 -5.41 14.90 11.66
C GLN A 68 -5.79 13.43 11.92
N ILE A 69 -4.95 12.69 12.63
CA ILE A 69 -5.28 11.33 13.07
C ILE A 69 -6.52 11.31 13.98
N LYS A 70 -6.63 12.23 14.95
CA LYS A 70 -7.83 12.34 15.80
C LYS A 70 -9.08 12.62 14.98
N ARG A 71 -9.02 13.56 14.04
CA ARG A 71 -10.15 13.89 13.16
C ARG A 71 -10.56 12.68 12.31
N HIS A 72 -9.60 11.88 11.86
CA HIS A 72 -9.89 10.63 11.16
C HIS A 72 -10.62 9.61 12.03
N LEU A 73 -10.05 9.32 13.20
CA LEU A 73 -10.59 8.34 14.14
C LEU A 73 -11.93 8.77 14.74
N GLN A 74 -12.21 10.08 14.80
CA GLN A 74 -13.53 10.63 15.19
C GLN A 74 -14.54 10.66 14.04
N GLY A 75 -14.11 10.37 12.81
CA GLY A 75 -14.97 10.35 11.64
C GLY A 75 -15.12 11.68 10.92
N THR A 76 -14.52 12.76 11.43
CA THR A 76 -14.63 14.11 10.84
C THR A 76 -13.99 14.16 9.45
N ASP A 77 -12.82 13.56 9.31
CA ASP A 77 -12.14 13.40 8.03
C ASP A 77 -11.97 11.90 7.71
N LEU A 78 -11.86 11.55 6.44
CA LEU A 78 -11.42 10.24 6.03
C LEU A 78 -10.05 10.39 5.36
N ILE A 79 -9.02 9.86 6.03
CA ILE A 79 -7.62 10.08 5.67
C ILE A 79 -7.08 8.87 4.93
N GLY A 80 -6.36 9.15 3.84
CA GLY A 80 -5.48 8.20 3.18
C GLY A 80 -4.02 8.47 3.53
N LEU A 81 -3.25 7.41 3.73
CA LEU A 81 -1.83 7.44 4.03
C LEU A 81 -1.02 7.06 2.79
N TYR A 82 0.09 7.77 2.54
CA TYR A 82 1.08 7.39 1.53
C TYR A 82 2.15 6.50 2.19
N PRO A 83 2.16 5.17 1.94
CA PRO A 83 3.04 4.24 2.66
C PRO A 83 4.49 4.23 2.14
N LEU A 84 4.72 4.60 0.87
CA LEU A 84 6.05 4.63 0.28
C LEU A 84 6.80 5.90 0.71
N LEU A 85 7.91 5.73 1.42
CA LEU A 85 8.76 6.81 1.88
C LEU A 85 9.71 7.30 0.77
N THR A 86 10.31 8.47 0.97
CA THR A 86 11.20 9.10 -0.02
C THR A 86 12.50 8.33 -0.27
N ASP A 87 12.87 7.41 0.61
CA ASP A 87 14.01 6.50 0.49
C ASP A 87 13.62 5.13 -0.10
N ASN A 88 12.40 5.00 -0.63
CA ASN A 88 11.82 3.78 -1.20
C ASN A 88 11.63 2.63 -0.18
N THR A 89 11.54 2.96 1.11
CA THR A 89 11.14 2.02 2.16
C THR A 89 9.67 2.23 2.56
N SER A 90 9.11 1.31 3.33
CA SER A 90 7.80 1.46 3.97
C SER A 90 7.82 0.84 5.37
N TRP A 91 6.90 1.24 6.24
CA TRP A 91 6.75 0.65 7.59
C TRP A 91 5.82 -0.56 7.64
N PHE A 92 5.10 -0.80 6.56
CA PHE A 92 4.24 -1.94 6.38
C PHE A 92 4.10 -2.25 4.89
N ILE A 93 3.51 -3.41 4.61
CA ILE A 93 2.89 -3.72 3.34
C ILE A 93 1.48 -4.24 3.59
N ALA A 94 0.52 -3.87 2.75
CA ALA A 94 -0.85 -4.37 2.82
C ALA A 94 -1.26 -4.98 1.48
N ALA A 95 -1.97 -6.11 1.51
CA ALA A 95 -2.61 -6.71 0.35
C ALA A 95 -4.11 -6.43 0.37
N ASP A 96 -4.62 -5.90 -0.74
CA ASP A 96 -6.02 -5.53 -0.96
C ASP A 96 -6.76 -6.70 -1.57
N PHE A 97 -7.83 -7.15 -0.91
CA PHE A 97 -8.72 -8.20 -1.39
C PHE A 97 -10.14 -7.63 -1.52
N ASP A 98 -10.70 -7.67 -2.72
CA ASP A 98 -12.04 -7.21 -3.04
C ASP A 98 -12.87 -8.36 -3.64
N GLU A 99 -14.16 -8.11 -3.90
CA GLU A 99 -15.09 -9.04 -4.58
C GLU A 99 -15.46 -10.31 -3.80
N GLU A 100 -16.26 -11.20 -4.40
CA GLU A 100 -16.97 -12.28 -3.70
C GLU A 100 -16.07 -13.24 -2.90
N ASN A 101 -14.80 -13.43 -3.31
CA ASN A 101 -13.90 -14.42 -2.72
C ASN A 101 -12.90 -13.84 -1.70
N TRP A 102 -13.01 -12.56 -1.33
CA TRP A 102 -12.02 -11.89 -0.47
C TRP A 102 -11.80 -12.62 0.87
N THR A 103 -12.85 -13.24 1.43
CA THR A 103 -12.77 -13.94 2.72
C THR A 103 -11.87 -15.18 2.63
N ASP A 104 -12.09 -16.04 1.64
CA ASP A 104 -11.34 -17.29 1.51
C ASP A 104 -9.89 -17.03 1.11
N ASP A 105 -9.65 -16.10 0.19
CA ASP A 105 -8.30 -15.80 -0.28
C ASP A 105 -7.49 -15.06 0.78
N SER A 106 -8.08 -14.11 1.52
CA SER A 106 -7.39 -13.46 2.63
C SER A 106 -7.02 -14.47 3.74
N ARG A 107 -7.88 -15.46 4.04
CA ARG A 107 -7.57 -16.56 4.98
C ARG A 107 -6.43 -17.45 4.49
N LYS A 108 -6.46 -17.87 3.21
CA LYS A 108 -5.36 -18.66 2.61
C LYS A 108 -4.03 -17.89 2.69
N PHE A 109 -4.08 -16.60 2.39
CA PHE A 109 -2.91 -15.74 2.44
C PHE A 109 -2.36 -15.57 3.86
N LEU A 110 -3.23 -15.36 4.87
CA LEU A 110 -2.85 -15.31 6.28
C LEU A 110 -2.21 -16.62 6.76
N ALA A 111 -2.80 -17.76 6.40
CA ALA A 111 -2.27 -19.07 6.76
C ALA A 111 -0.85 -19.29 6.19
N LEU A 112 -0.63 -18.86 4.94
CA LEU A 112 0.69 -18.94 4.32
C LEU A 112 1.69 -17.96 4.96
N CYS A 113 1.27 -16.74 5.29
CA CYS A 113 2.10 -15.79 6.05
C CYS A 113 2.54 -16.40 7.38
N GLN A 114 1.60 -17.01 8.13
CA GLN A 114 1.89 -17.69 9.39
C GLN A 114 2.89 -18.84 9.20
N GLN A 115 2.71 -19.69 8.18
CA GLN A 115 3.62 -20.79 7.86
C GLN A 115 5.06 -20.30 7.58
N LYS A 116 5.18 -19.10 6.99
CA LYS A 116 6.47 -18.48 6.67
C LYS A 116 7.03 -17.60 7.82
N GLY A 117 6.33 -17.55 8.95
CA GLY A 117 6.75 -16.75 10.11
C GLY A 117 6.58 -15.24 9.92
N ILE A 118 5.65 -14.82 9.06
CA ILE A 118 5.28 -13.41 8.85
C ILE A 118 4.02 -13.10 9.67
N PRO A 119 4.07 -12.23 10.69
CA PRO A 119 2.89 -11.70 11.35
C PRO A 119 2.04 -10.88 10.36
N ALA A 120 0.79 -11.30 10.17
CA ALA A 120 -0.15 -10.65 9.25
C ALA A 120 -1.54 -10.54 9.89
N TYR A 121 -2.27 -9.46 9.58
CA TYR A 121 -3.51 -9.11 10.28
C TYR A 121 -4.60 -8.66 9.31
N LEU A 122 -5.81 -9.16 9.50
CA LEU A 122 -6.95 -8.91 8.61
C LEU A 122 -7.79 -7.74 9.08
N GLU A 123 -7.93 -6.71 8.25
CA GLU A 123 -8.86 -5.59 8.46
C GLU A 123 -9.95 -5.61 7.40
N ARG A 124 -11.22 -5.54 7.81
CA ARG A 124 -12.34 -5.39 6.88
C ARG A 124 -12.29 -4.00 6.26
N SER A 125 -12.40 -3.90 4.94
CA SER A 125 -12.37 -2.63 4.24
C SER A 125 -13.52 -1.71 4.68
N ARG A 126 -13.41 -0.42 4.34
CA ARG A 126 -14.45 0.58 4.65
C ARG A 126 -15.82 0.21 4.07
N SER A 127 -15.87 -0.37 2.87
CA SER A 127 -17.13 -0.74 2.21
C SER A 127 -17.76 -1.99 2.82
N GLY A 128 -16.97 -2.84 3.47
CA GLY A 128 -17.38 -4.16 3.96
C GLY A 128 -17.32 -5.27 2.91
N ASN A 129 -17.05 -4.93 1.65
CA ASN A 129 -17.02 -5.87 0.51
C ASN A 129 -15.60 -6.32 0.14
N GLY A 130 -14.68 -6.20 1.08
CA GLY A 130 -13.27 -6.51 0.89
C GLY A 130 -12.52 -6.42 2.22
N ALA A 131 -11.21 -6.63 2.15
CA ALA A 131 -10.33 -6.54 3.30
C ALA A 131 -8.89 -6.21 2.89
N HIS A 132 -8.16 -5.63 3.83
CA HIS A 132 -6.73 -5.49 3.74
C HIS A 132 -6.04 -6.49 4.67
N VAL A 133 -5.04 -7.21 4.18
CA VAL A 133 -4.12 -8.00 5.01
C VAL A 133 -2.84 -7.22 5.23
N TRP A 134 -2.59 -6.81 6.46
CA TRP A 134 -1.48 -5.94 6.87
C TRP A 134 -0.31 -6.74 7.41
N VAL A 135 0.90 -6.41 6.98
CA VAL A 135 2.17 -6.86 7.58
C VAL A 135 2.96 -5.63 8.01
N PHE A 136 3.16 -5.45 9.31
CA PHE A 136 3.92 -4.33 9.88
C PHE A 136 5.38 -4.71 10.08
N PHE A 137 6.30 -3.74 9.99
CA PHE A 137 7.74 -3.97 10.14
C PHE A 137 8.31 -3.27 11.37
N GLU A 138 9.31 -3.88 12.01
CA GLU A 138 10.01 -3.27 13.16
C GLU A 138 10.74 -1.98 12.77
N GLN A 139 11.27 -1.94 11.55
CA GLN A 139 12.00 -0.82 10.96
C GLN A 139 11.51 -0.61 9.51
N PRO A 140 11.72 0.57 8.90
CA PRO A 140 11.41 0.77 7.49
C PRO A 140 12.13 -0.29 6.64
N TYR A 141 11.38 -0.98 5.79
CA TYR A 141 11.89 -2.07 4.98
C TYR A 141 11.77 -1.73 3.48
N PRO A 142 12.72 -2.14 2.61
CA PRO A 142 12.66 -1.82 1.19
C PRO A 142 11.36 -2.30 0.54
N ALA A 143 10.60 -1.38 -0.06
CA ALA A 143 9.29 -1.68 -0.64
C ALA A 143 9.37 -2.76 -1.73
N MET A 144 10.43 -2.72 -2.55
CA MET A 144 10.70 -3.77 -3.55
C MET A 144 10.80 -5.17 -2.94
N LYS A 145 11.45 -5.31 -1.78
CA LYS A 145 11.66 -6.62 -1.15
C LYS A 145 10.35 -7.15 -0.58
N SER A 146 9.62 -6.33 0.18
CA SER A 146 8.34 -6.75 0.75
C SER A 146 7.33 -7.11 -0.33
N ARG A 147 7.24 -6.32 -1.42
CA ARG A 147 6.38 -6.61 -2.56
C ARG A 147 6.70 -7.96 -3.21
N LYS A 148 7.97 -8.23 -3.50
CA LYS A 148 8.37 -9.52 -4.10
C LYS A 148 8.07 -10.71 -3.19
N ILE A 149 8.29 -10.58 -1.88
CA ILE A 149 7.92 -11.61 -0.91
C ILE A 149 6.41 -11.86 -0.98
N LEU A 150 5.59 -10.81 -0.82
CA LEU A 150 4.13 -10.99 -0.77
C LEU A 150 3.55 -11.48 -2.08
N LEU A 151 4.03 -11.01 -3.23
CA LEU A 151 3.63 -11.52 -4.54
C LEU A 151 3.95 -13.01 -4.68
N SER A 152 5.14 -13.44 -4.25
CA SER A 152 5.49 -14.87 -4.25
C SER A 152 4.56 -15.68 -3.36
N LEU A 153 4.19 -15.16 -2.18
CA LEU A 153 3.25 -15.84 -1.29
C LEU A 153 1.84 -15.90 -1.89
N LEU A 154 1.36 -14.82 -2.52
CA LEU A 154 0.08 -14.83 -3.22
C LEU A 154 0.06 -15.87 -4.37
N THR A 155 1.17 -16.03 -5.08
CA THR A 155 1.34 -17.06 -6.12
C THR A 155 1.36 -18.47 -5.51
N ASP A 156 2.14 -18.69 -4.45
CA ASP A 156 2.22 -19.98 -3.75
C ASP A 156 0.85 -20.40 -3.18
N ALA A 157 0.08 -19.44 -2.68
CA ALA A 157 -1.29 -19.63 -2.21
C ALA A 157 -2.31 -19.86 -3.34
N ARG A 158 -1.87 -19.78 -4.61
CA ARG A 158 -2.70 -19.84 -5.83
C ARG A 158 -3.83 -18.80 -5.84
N ILE A 159 -3.60 -17.65 -5.21
CA ILE A 159 -4.55 -16.54 -5.23
C ILE A 159 -4.35 -15.75 -6.52
N ILE A 160 -3.08 -15.45 -6.85
CA ILE A 160 -2.74 -14.86 -8.15
C ILE A 160 -2.11 -15.93 -9.03
N SER A 161 -2.53 -15.96 -10.28
CA SER A 161 -1.96 -16.81 -11.33
C SER A 161 -1.82 -15.98 -12.60
N THR A 162 -0.80 -16.26 -13.40
CA THR A 162 -0.63 -15.63 -14.72
C THR A 162 -1.78 -15.94 -15.67
N PHE A 163 -2.60 -16.96 -15.37
CA PHE A 163 -3.66 -17.45 -16.24
C PHE A 163 -5.07 -17.22 -15.69
N ASP A 164 -5.22 -16.82 -14.43
CA ASP A 164 -6.53 -16.68 -13.80
C ASP A 164 -6.88 -15.21 -13.55
N LYS A 165 -8.06 -14.80 -14.01
CA LYS A 165 -8.58 -13.44 -13.84
C LYS A 165 -9.58 -13.33 -12.69
N ASN A 166 -9.93 -14.44 -12.03
CA ASN A 166 -10.94 -14.48 -10.95
C ASN A 166 -10.31 -14.33 -9.54
N SER A 167 -9.23 -13.59 -9.43
CA SER A 167 -8.54 -13.35 -8.16
C SER A 167 -9.23 -12.21 -7.39
N SER A 168 -9.55 -12.42 -6.12
CA SER A 168 -10.00 -11.34 -5.22
C SER A 168 -8.89 -10.34 -4.88
N PHE A 169 -7.62 -10.70 -5.05
CA PHE A 169 -6.51 -9.77 -4.86
C PHE A 169 -6.51 -8.67 -5.95
N ASP A 170 -6.55 -7.42 -5.52
CA ASP A 170 -6.43 -6.25 -6.41
C ASP A 170 -4.97 -5.77 -6.49
N ARG A 171 -4.37 -5.40 -5.36
CA ARG A 171 -3.04 -4.76 -5.33
C ARG A 171 -2.36 -4.80 -3.97
N LEU A 172 -1.08 -4.41 -3.96
CA LEU A 172 -0.29 -4.17 -2.74
C LEU A 172 -0.17 -2.67 -2.44
N PHE A 173 -0.01 -2.33 -1.16
CA PHE A 173 0.31 -0.99 -0.68
C PHE A 173 1.59 -1.04 0.17
N PRO A 174 2.70 -0.42 -0.27
CA PRO A 174 2.87 0.35 -1.51
C PRO A 174 2.73 -0.49 -2.80
N ASN A 175 2.22 0.13 -3.87
CA ASN A 175 2.06 -0.53 -5.17
C ASN A 175 3.26 -0.34 -6.12
N GLN A 176 4.31 0.35 -5.67
CA GLN A 176 5.53 0.64 -6.42
C GLN A 176 6.76 0.23 -5.64
N ASP A 177 7.81 -0.18 -6.35
CA ASP A 177 9.12 -0.49 -5.77
C ASP A 177 9.90 0.78 -5.39
N THR A 178 9.72 1.85 -6.18
CA THR A 178 10.40 3.14 -6.00
C THR A 178 9.50 4.31 -6.38
N LEU A 179 9.81 5.51 -5.88
CA LEU A 179 9.23 6.75 -6.36
C LEU A 179 9.91 7.17 -7.66
N SER A 180 9.13 7.49 -8.69
CA SER A 180 9.61 7.98 -9.99
C SER A 180 10.09 9.45 -9.97
N GLY A 181 10.44 9.99 -8.79
CA GLY A 181 10.80 11.39 -8.56
C GLY A 181 9.70 12.16 -7.84
N LYS A 182 8.97 13.05 -8.53
CA LYS A 182 8.03 14.01 -7.91
C LYS A 182 6.68 13.42 -7.48
N GLY A 183 6.47 12.11 -7.60
CA GLY A 183 5.23 11.45 -7.20
C GLY A 183 5.12 11.23 -5.70
N LEU A 184 3.90 11.19 -5.17
CA LEU A 184 3.63 10.81 -3.77
C LEU A 184 3.56 9.29 -3.56
N GLY A 185 3.47 8.54 -4.66
CA GLY A 185 3.10 7.12 -4.66
C GLY A 185 1.59 6.92 -4.56
N ASN A 186 1.16 5.67 -4.45
CA ASN A 186 -0.23 5.35 -4.13
C ASN A 186 -0.54 5.58 -2.64
N LEU A 187 -1.82 5.77 -2.32
CA LEU A 187 -2.30 5.88 -0.94
C LEU A 187 -3.14 4.66 -0.58
N ILE A 188 -3.20 4.34 0.71
CA ILE A 188 -4.16 3.41 1.31
C ILE A 188 -5.04 4.17 2.30
N ALA A 189 -6.33 3.86 2.36
CA ALA A 189 -7.21 4.45 3.37
C ALA A 189 -6.78 4.00 4.77
N LEU A 190 -6.71 4.90 5.73
CA LEU A 190 -6.49 4.52 7.12
C LEU A 190 -7.73 3.79 7.67
N PRO A 191 -7.53 2.73 8.48
CA PRO A 191 -8.63 2.04 9.12
C PRO A 191 -9.11 2.81 10.37
N PHE A 192 -10.16 2.34 11.03
CA PHE A 192 -10.73 2.94 12.24
C PHE A 192 -11.45 4.28 12.01
N HIS A 193 -11.95 4.52 10.79
CA HIS A 193 -12.86 5.63 10.55
C HIS A 193 -14.17 5.38 11.28
N LYS A 194 -14.49 6.19 12.30
CA LYS A 194 -15.63 5.94 13.21
C LYS A 194 -16.96 5.62 12.50
N PRO A 195 -17.43 6.36 11.49
CA PRO A 195 -18.64 6.02 10.75
C PRO A 195 -18.61 4.64 10.10
N ALA A 196 -17.45 4.17 9.61
CA ALA A 196 -17.32 2.82 9.09
C ALA A 196 -17.32 1.78 10.21
N MET A 197 -16.63 2.05 11.33
CA MET A 197 -16.63 1.19 12.51
C MET A 197 -18.01 0.99 13.12
N ASP A 198 -18.81 2.06 13.19
CA ASP A 198 -20.19 2.01 13.70
C ASP A 198 -21.08 1.09 12.84
N ASN A 199 -20.68 0.81 11.59
CA ASN A 199 -21.31 -0.16 10.68
C ASN A 199 -20.63 -1.54 10.67
N GLY A 200 -19.67 -1.80 11.56
CA GLY A 200 -18.92 -3.06 11.62
C GLY A 200 -17.87 -3.23 10.53
N ASN A 201 -17.42 -2.14 9.90
CA ASN A 201 -16.37 -2.10 8.89
C ASN A 201 -15.12 -1.38 9.42
N SER A 202 -14.05 -1.35 8.63
CA SER A 202 -12.81 -0.65 8.99
C SER A 202 -12.22 -1.08 10.34
N CYS A 203 -12.34 -2.37 10.63
CA CYS A 203 -11.96 -3.00 11.89
C CYS A 203 -11.21 -4.32 11.64
N PHE A 204 -10.34 -4.70 12.56
CA PHE A 204 -9.63 -5.96 12.52
C PHE A 204 -10.55 -7.13 12.88
N LEU A 205 -10.39 -8.22 12.15
CA LEU A 205 -11.18 -9.44 12.25
C LEU A 205 -10.34 -10.61 12.77
N ALA A 206 -10.97 -11.49 13.55
CA ALA A 206 -10.43 -12.81 13.85
C ALA A 206 -10.50 -13.68 12.58
N PRO A 207 -9.37 -14.16 12.03
CA PRO A 207 -9.36 -14.91 10.78
C PRO A 207 -10.22 -16.16 10.79
N GLU A 208 -10.41 -16.79 11.95
CA GLU A 208 -11.16 -18.05 12.11
C GLU A 208 -12.67 -17.85 12.00
N THR A 209 -13.19 -16.71 12.49
CA THR A 209 -14.64 -16.43 12.54
C THR A 209 -15.09 -15.34 11.56
N MET A 210 -14.17 -14.51 11.05
CA MET A 210 -14.45 -13.25 10.33
C MET A 210 -15.21 -12.21 11.16
N GLU A 211 -15.29 -12.40 12.48
CA GLU A 211 -15.91 -11.45 13.38
C GLU A 211 -14.88 -10.40 13.83
N ALA A 212 -15.36 -9.17 14.05
CA ALA A 212 -14.51 -8.11 14.57
C ALA A 212 -14.03 -8.46 15.98
N TYR A 213 -12.76 -8.18 16.29
CA TYR A 213 -12.28 -8.28 17.66
C TYR A 213 -13.13 -7.38 18.58
N PRO A 214 -13.57 -7.89 19.76
CA PRO A 214 -14.44 -7.13 20.67
C PRO A 214 -13.85 -5.79 21.12
N ASP A 215 -12.54 -5.77 21.37
CA ASP A 215 -11.78 -4.56 21.67
C ASP A 215 -10.67 -4.37 20.63
N GLN A 216 -10.96 -3.50 19.66
CA GLN A 216 -10.05 -3.16 18.58
C GLN A 216 -8.78 -2.48 19.08
N TRP A 217 -8.87 -1.66 20.12
CA TRP A 217 -7.72 -0.92 20.66
C TRP A 217 -6.79 -1.85 21.43
N GLN A 218 -7.35 -2.75 22.24
CA GLN A 218 -6.58 -3.79 22.90
C GLN A 218 -5.91 -4.70 21.87
N PHE A 219 -6.62 -5.07 20.79
CA PHE A 219 -6.05 -5.87 19.71
C PHE A 219 -4.81 -5.22 19.08
N LEU A 220 -4.81 -3.90 18.83
CA LEU A 220 -3.62 -3.21 18.29
C LEU A 220 -2.37 -3.39 19.16
N THR A 221 -2.52 -3.58 20.47
CA THR A 221 -1.38 -3.82 21.39
C THR A 221 -0.77 -5.21 21.24
N THR A 222 -1.50 -6.15 20.64
CA THR A 222 -1.05 -7.53 20.40
C THR A 222 -0.34 -7.70 19.06
N ILE A 223 -0.38 -6.68 18.19
CA ILE A 223 0.23 -6.74 16.87
C ILE A 223 1.75 -6.83 17.00
N GLN A 224 2.28 -7.92 16.44
CA GLN A 224 3.70 -8.16 16.25
C GLN A 224 4.15 -7.58 14.92
N LYS A 225 5.40 -7.12 14.90
CA LYS A 225 6.03 -6.58 13.69
C LYS A 225 7.00 -7.61 13.13
N ALA A 226 7.00 -7.79 11.82
CA ALA A 226 7.93 -8.66 11.14
C ALA A 226 9.36 -8.10 11.27
N GLN A 227 10.29 -8.99 11.56
CA GLN A 227 11.70 -8.68 11.66
C GLN A 227 12.33 -8.64 10.26
N GLY A 228 13.22 -7.68 10.01
CA GLY A 228 13.92 -7.55 8.73
C GLY A 228 14.67 -8.82 8.34
N SER A 229 15.32 -9.50 9.30
CA SER A 229 16.04 -10.75 9.08
C SER A 229 15.15 -11.89 8.58
N THR A 230 13.94 -12.05 9.11
CA THR A 230 12.96 -13.04 8.63
C THR A 230 12.57 -12.74 7.18
N LEU A 231 12.31 -11.47 6.86
CA LEU A 231 11.95 -11.05 5.51
C LEU A 231 13.12 -11.20 4.52
N ASP A 232 14.35 -10.88 4.94
CA ASP A 232 15.56 -11.03 4.12
C ASP A 232 15.81 -12.51 3.81
N ASN A 233 15.70 -13.40 4.80
CA ASN A 233 15.82 -14.85 4.61
C ASN A 233 14.78 -15.39 3.61
N LEU A 234 13.55 -14.87 3.66
CA LEU A 234 12.51 -15.24 2.70
C LEU A 234 12.85 -14.71 1.32
N TYR A 235 13.28 -13.45 1.21
CA TYR A 235 13.66 -12.81 -0.04
C TYR A 235 14.81 -13.54 -0.74
N GLU A 236 15.83 -13.97 0.00
CA GLU A 236 16.97 -14.75 -0.52
C GLU A 236 16.52 -16.10 -1.09
N LYS A 237 15.58 -16.78 -0.42
CA LYS A 237 15.02 -18.06 -0.88
C LYS A 237 14.22 -17.95 -2.18
N LEU A 238 13.74 -16.75 -2.53
CA LEU A 238 13.07 -16.53 -3.83
C LEU A 238 14.04 -16.66 -5.01
N GLY A 239 15.36 -16.75 -4.76
CA GLY A 239 16.34 -16.92 -5.83
C GLY A 239 16.51 -15.68 -6.69
N TYR A 240 16.20 -14.49 -6.18
CA TYR A 240 16.62 -13.23 -6.79
C TYR A 240 18.12 -13.02 -6.60
N THR A 241 18.94 -13.94 -7.11
CA THR A 241 20.32 -13.64 -7.42
C THR A 241 20.28 -12.48 -8.41
N ALA A 242 20.89 -11.35 -8.05
CA ALA A 242 21.17 -10.30 -9.02
C ALA A 242 21.90 -10.96 -10.19
N LEU A 243 21.22 -11.06 -11.34
CA LEU A 243 21.84 -11.57 -12.56
C LEU A 243 22.98 -10.60 -12.90
N SER A 244 24.21 -10.99 -12.59
CA SER A 244 25.40 -10.39 -13.18
C SER A 244 25.38 -10.72 -14.67
N ILE A 245 24.76 -9.84 -15.45
CA ILE A 245 24.76 -9.91 -16.90
C ILE A 245 26.17 -9.51 -17.34
N THR A 246 27.01 -10.49 -17.68
CA THR A 246 28.26 -10.25 -18.40
C THR A 246 27.89 -9.81 -19.81
N ILE A 247 27.88 -8.50 -20.04
CA ILE A 247 27.56 -7.91 -21.35
C ILE A 247 28.78 -8.11 -22.26
N ASN A 248 28.67 -9.00 -23.25
CA ASN A 248 29.55 -8.98 -24.41
C ASN A 248 28.88 -8.13 -25.50
N PRO A 249 29.40 -6.93 -25.82
CA PRO A 249 28.73 -5.95 -26.69
C PRO A 249 28.51 -6.39 -28.15
N ASN A 250 28.97 -7.58 -28.56
CA ASN A 250 28.99 -8.03 -29.96
C ASN A 250 28.08 -9.25 -30.27
N GLN A 251 27.16 -9.66 -29.39
CA GLN A 251 26.39 -10.91 -29.59
C GLN A 251 24.85 -10.75 -29.61
N GLY A 252 24.32 -9.58 -29.93
CA GLY A 252 22.87 -9.38 -30.09
C GLY A 252 22.11 -9.33 -28.75
N LEU A 253 20.78 -9.47 -28.81
CA LEU A 253 19.93 -9.34 -27.64
C LEU A 253 20.00 -10.62 -26.77
N THR A 254 20.60 -10.52 -25.59
CA THR A 254 20.56 -11.60 -24.60
C THR A 254 19.22 -11.59 -23.87
N ILE A 255 18.44 -12.64 -24.06
CA ILE A 255 17.21 -12.91 -23.32
C ILE A 255 17.49 -14.09 -22.39
N ILE A 256 17.35 -13.86 -21.08
CA ILE A 256 17.44 -14.93 -20.09
C ILE A 256 16.02 -15.36 -19.73
N LEU A 257 15.73 -16.64 -19.95
CA LEU A 257 14.41 -17.23 -19.70
C LEU A 257 14.47 -18.11 -18.46
N ASN A 258 13.85 -17.66 -17.37
CA ASN A 258 13.55 -18.44 -16.16
C ASN A 258 12.05 -18.24 -15.82
N ASN A 259 11.70 -18.17 -14.53
CA ASN A 259 10.35 -17.77 -14.07
C ASN A 259 10.00 -16.30 -14.42
N VAL A 260 10.96 -15.54 -14.94
CA VAL A 260 10.79 -14.21 -15.51
C VAL A 260 11.60 -14.11 -16.81
N ILE A 261 11.13 -13.27 -17.73
CA ILE A 261 11.91 -12.87 -18.91
C ILE A 261 12.79 -11.69 -18.51
N THR A 262 14.11 -11.88 -18.47
CA THR A 262 15.05 -10.80 -18.20
C THR A 262 15.76 -10.38 -19.49
N ILE A 263 15.70 -9.09 -19.80
CA ILE A 263 16.33 -8.51 -20.98
C ILE A 263 17.24 -7.37 -20.54
N ALA A 264 18.49 -7.39 -21.00
CA ALA A 264 19.46 -6.35 -20.69
C ALA A 264 19.04 -5.03 -21.37
N ARG A 265 18.82 -3.98 -20.58
CA ARG A 265 18.32 -2.67 -21.08
C ARG A 265 19.21 -2.06 -22.17
N ASN A 266 20.51 -2.25 -22.06
CA ASN A 266 21.52 -1.78 -23.01
C ASN A 266 21.45 -2.48 -24.38
N GLY A 267 20.80 -3.64 -24.49
CA GLY A 267 20.55 -4.33 -25.76
C GLY A 267 19.24 -3.93 -26.44
N LEU A 268 18.40 -3.11 -25.81
CA LEU A 268 17.07 -2.77 -26.32
C LEU A 268 17.04 -1.40 -27.03
N PRO A 269 16.45 -1.32 -28.24
CA PRO A 269 16.14 -0.03 -28.86
C PRO A 269 15.23 0.82 -27.98
N VAL A 270 15.46 2.13 -27.94
CA VAL A 270 14.70 3.07 -27.09
C VAL A 270 13.19 3.00 -27.34
N ILE A 271 12.77 2.79 -28.60
CA ILE A 271 11.36 2.63 -28.97
C ILE A 271 10.74 1.43 -28.26
N LEU A 272 11.45 0.30 -28.22
CA LEU A 272 10.98 -0.91 -27.55
C LEU A 272 10.97 -0.72 -26.03
N ILE A 273 11.95 -0.01 -25.45
CA ILE A 273 11.94 0.34 -24.02
C ILE A 273 10.70 1.15 -23.65
N ASN A 274 10.34 2.14 -24.47
CA ASN A 274 9.18 2.98 -24.22
C ASN A 274 7.88 2.20 -24.37
N TYR A 275 7.75 1.40 -25.43
CA TYR A 275 6.61 0.52 -25.65
C TYR A 275 6.41 -0.46 -24.48
N LEU A 276 7.47 -1.15 -24.05
CA LEU A 276 7.44 -2.07 -22.93
C LEU A 276 7.03 -1.36 -21.63
N ARG A 277 7.46 -0.11 -21.41
CA ARG A 277 7.07 0.69 -20.23
C ARG A 277 5.59 1.08 -20.27
N GLU A 278 5.06 1.41 -21.44
CA GLU A 278 3.67 1.84 -21.62
C GLU A 278 2.70 0.65 -21.54
N GLU A 279 3.02 -0.46 -22.20
CA GLU A 279 2.11 -1.59 -22.38
C GLU A 279 2.17 -2.63 -21.27
N LEU A 280 3.36 -2.91 -20.73
CA LEU A 280 3.51 -3.99 -19.74
C LEU A 280 3.43 -3.50 -18.29
N LYS A 281 3.22 -2.21 -18.06
CA LYS A 281 3.12 -1.59 -16.72
C LYS A 281 4.11 -2.20 -15.72
N PHE A 282 5.41 -2.17 -16.05
CA PHE A 282 6.42 -2.60 -15.09
C PHE A 282 6.33 -1.71 -13.84
N CYS A 283 5.80 -2.28 -12.76
CA CYS A 283 5.73 -1.69 -11.41
C CYS A 283 7.09 -1.74 -10.71
#